data_AF-A0A2T4KGD2-F1
#
_entry.id   AF-A0A2T4KGD2-F1
#
_cell.length_a   1.000
_cell.length_b   1.000
_cell.length_c   1.000
_cell.angle_alpha   90.00
_cell.angle_beta   90.00
_cell.angle_gamma   90.00
#
_symmetry.space_group_name_H-M   'P 1'
#
loop_
_entity.id
_entity.type
_entity.pdbx_description
1 polymer ?
#
loop_
_entity_poly.entity_id
_entity_poly.type
_entity_poly.pdbx_seq_one_letter_code
_entity_poly.pdbx_strand_id
1 'polypeptide(L)'
;KNKANQLVKDLIIMKEEPIKLLALITSNYRLYYQCKILSRKGYSGQQISKTINVHPYRVKLALGQVKHYQLNELLNIINHCAETDYKLKSSYIDKQLILELLILAL
;
A
#
# COMPACT_ATOMS: atom_id res chain seq x y z
N LYS A 1 -2.75 -12.61 8.22
CA LYS A 1 -1.67 -13.06 7.32
C LYS A 1 -2.15 -14.14 6.32
N ASN A 2 -2.73 -15.27 6.76
CA ASN A 2 -3.15 -16.36 5.86
C ASN A 2 -4.13 -15.94 4.73
N LYS A 3 -5.15 -15.12 5.02
CA LYS A 3 -6.10 -14.62 4.00
C LYS A 3 -5.44 -13.70 2.95
N ALA A 4 -4.44 -12.91 3.35
CA ALA A 4 -3.75 -12.00 2.44
C ALA A 4 -2.82 -12.74 1.47
N ASN A 5 -2.09 -13.74 1.97
CA ASN A 5 -1.27 -14.62 1.12
C ASN A 5 -2.13 -15.42 0.14
N GLN A 6 -3.29 -15.93 0.58
CA GLN A 6 -4.21 -16.63 -0.31
C GLN A 6 -4.72 -15.70 -1.42
N LEU A 7 -5.17 -14.50 -1.07
CA LEU A 7 -5.64 -13.52 -2.07
C LEU A 7 -4.57 -13.18 -3.11
N VAL A 8 -3.31 -13.03 -2.69
CA VAL A 8 -2.23 -12.75 -3.65
C VAL A 8 -1.92 -13.95 -4.52
N LYS A 9 -1.96 -15.17 -3.98
CA LYS A 9 -1.87 -16.39 -4.79
C LYS A 9 -3.01 -16.46 -5.80
N ASP A 10 -4.24 -16.16 -5.38
CA ASP A 10 -5.41 -16.15 -6.25
C ASP A 10 -5.26 -15.12 -7.38
N LEU A 11 -4.79 -13.90 -7.09
CA LEU A 11 -4.54 -12.85 -8.09
C LEU A 11 -3.43 -13.22 -9.07
N ILE A 12 -2.38 -13.90 -8.60
CA ILE A 12 -1.30 -14.40 -9.47
C ILE A 12 -1.81 -15.55 -10.36
N ILE A 13 -2.65 -16.44 -9.83
CA ILE A 13 -3.33 -17.48 -10.62
C ILE A 13 -4.19 -16.82 -11.73
N MET A 14 -4.78 -15.66 -11.45
CA MET A 14 -5.50 -14.84 -12.43
C MET A 14 -4.58 -14.10 -13.44
N LYS A 15 -3.27 -14.40 -13.45
CA LYS A 15 -2.24 -13.81 -14.32
C LYS A 15 -1.96 -12.33 -14.09
N GLU A 16 -2.23 -11.81 -12.89
CA GLU A 16 -1.75 -10.47 -12.53
C GLU A 16 -0.25 -10.47 -12.28
N GLU A 17 0.44 -9.50 -12.87
CA GLU A 17 1.88 -9.33 -12.72
C GLU A 17 2.24 -8.85 -11.29
N PRO A 18 3.19 -9.48 -10.58
CA PRO A 18 3.56 -9.10 -9.21
C PRO A 18 3.93 -7.61 -9.06
N ILE A 19 4.54 -7.02 -10.08
CA ILE A 19 4.89 -5.59 -10.10
C ILE A 19 3.66 -4.67 -10.12
N LYS A 20 2.57 -5.08 -10.79
CA LYS A 20 1.30 -4.33 -10.79
C LYS A 20 0.65 -4.39 -9.42
N LEU A 21 0.65 -5.56 -8.79
CA LEU A 21 0.14 -5.74 -7.42
C LEU A 21 0.93 -4.88 -6.43
N LEU A 22 2.27 -4.89 -6.51
CA LEU A 22 3.11 -4.02 -5.70
C LEU A 22 2.79 -2.53 -5.91
N ALA A 23 2.60 -2.10 -7.16
CA ALA A 23 2.26 -0.71 -7.46
C ALA A 23 0.92 -0.29 -6.83
N LEU A 24 -0.07 -1.18 -6.82
CA LEU A 24 -1.37 -0.96 -6.17
C LEU A 24 -1.23 -0.88 -4.64
N ILE A 25 -0.51 -1.82 -4.04
CA ILE A 25 -0.23 -1.86 -2.59
C ILE A 25 0.46 -0.56 -2.17
N THR A 26 1.55 -0.21 -2.85
CA THR A 26 2.33 1.01 -2.57
C THR A 26 1.47 2.26 -2.69
N SER A 27 0.62 2.33 -3.72
CA SER A 27 -0.28 3.48 -3.91
C SER A 27 -1.29 3.64 -2.78
N ASN A 28 -1.82 2.54 -2.23
CA ASN A 28 -2.72 2.58 -1.07
C ASN A 28 -1.98 3.05 0.18
N TYR A 29 -0.78 2.55 0.46
CA TYR A 29 -0.01 3.00 1.63
C TYR A 29 0.44 4.47 1.52
N ARG A 30 0.78 4.96 0.32
CA ARG A 30 1.02 6.39 0.09
C ARG A 30 -0.22 7.24 0.35
N LEU A 31 -1.40 6.80 -0.11
CA LEU A 31 -2.67 7.47 0.18
C LEU A 31 -2.93 7.51 1.69
N TYR A 32 -2.67 6.41 2.40
CA TYR A 32 -2.81 6.34 3.86
C TYR A 32 -1.87 7.31 4.55
N TYR A 33 -0.61 7.38 4.13
CA TYR A 33 0.38 8.31 4.66
C TYR A 33 -0.05 9.77 4.48
N GLN A 34 -0.48 10.15 3.28
CA GLN A 34 -0.98 11.49 2.97
C GLN A 34 -2.22 11.84 3.81
N CYS A 35 -3.21 10.95 3.87
CA CYS A 35 -4.41 11.13 4.67
C CYS A 35 -4.09 11.29 6.17
N LYS A 36 -3.15 10.49 6.71
CA LYS A 36 -2.71 10.59 8.11
C LYS A 36 -2.08 11.95 8.41
N ILE A 37 -1.17 12.42 7.55
CA ILE A 37 -0.51 13.72 7.70
C ILE A 37 -1.56 14.84 7.73
N LEU A 38 -2.43 14.89 6.73
CA LEU A 38 -3.40 15.98 6.60
C LEU A 38 -4.46 15.93 7.70
N SER A 39 -4.89 14.74 8.11
CA SER A 39 -5.78 14.58 9.26
C SER A 39 -5.14 15.09 10.56
N ARG A 40 -3.85 14.84 10.79
CA ARG A 40 -3.11 15.40 11.96
C ARG A 40 -2.98 16.93 11.90
N LYS A 41 -2.99 17.51 10.70
CA LYS A 41 -3.04 18.96 10.49
C LYS A 41 -4.44 19.56 10.64
N GLY A 42 -5.46 18.76 10.99
CA GLY A 42 -6.82 19.22 11.20
C GLY A 42 -7.69 19.31 9.94
N TYR A 43 -7.23 18.80 8.79
CA TYR A 43 -8.00 18.86 7.55
C TYR A 43 -9.20 17.91 7.62
N SER A 44 -10.37 18.39 7.18
CA SER A 44 -11.56 17.55 6.99
C SER A 44 -11.39 16.61 5.79
N GLY A 45 -12.17 15.53 5.74
CA GLY A 45 -12.09 14.58 4.61
C GLY A 45 -12.32 15.22 3.24
N GLN A 46 -13.16 16.25 3.15
CA GLN A 46 -13.37 17.02 1.92
C GLN A 46 -12.15 17.87 1.55
N GLN A 47 -11.54 18.53 2.53
CA GLN A 47 -10.31 19.30 2.30
C GLN A 47 -9.18 18.37 1.84
N ILE A 48 -9.00 17.22 2.49
CA ILE A 48 -8.03 16.20 2.11
C ILE A 48 -8.25 15.77 0.66
N SER A 49 -9.48 15.37 0.30
CA SER A 49 -9.85 14.95 -1.05
C SER A 49 -9.46 15.98 -2.11
N LYS A 50 -9.72 17.26 -1.87
CA LYS A 50 -9.29 18.35 -2.76
C LYS A 50 -7.77 18.52 -2.80
N THR A 51 -7.10 18.48 -1.64
CA THR A 51 -5.65 18.69 -1.54
C THR A 51 -4.84 17.63 -2.28
N ILE A 52 -5.23 16.36 -2.20
CA ILE A 52 -4.49 15.26 -2.86
C ILE A 52 -5.12 14.82 -4.18
N ASN A 53 -6.18 15.49 -4.63
CA ASN A 53 -6.95 15.18 -5.83
C ASN A 53 -7.43 13.70 -5.90
N VAL A 54 -7.97 13.18 -4.79
CA VAL A 54 -8.49 11.81 -4.68
C VAL A 54 -9.97 11.86 -4.34
N HIS A 55 -10.77 11.00 -4.98
CA HIS A 55 -12.22 10.95 -4.77
C HIS A 55 -12.61 10.83 -3.28
N PRO A 56 -13.62 11.59 -2.79
CA PRO A 56 -13.97 11.64 -1.36
C PRO A 56 -14.22 10.27 -0.73
N TYR A 57 -14.82 9.34 -1.48
CA TYR A 57 -15.07 7.98 -0.99
C TYR A 57 -13.77 7.22 -0.66
N ARG A 58 -12.73 7.32 -1.50
CA ARG A 58 -11.44 6.69 -1.24
C ARG A 58 -10.75 7.31 -0.03
N VAL A 59 -10.84 8.64 0.11
CA VAL A 59 -10.32 9.35 1.29
C VAL A 59 -11.04 8.91 2.57
N LYS A 60 -12.37 8.76 2.53
CA LYS A 60 -13.16 8.26 3.67
C LYS A 60 -12.68 6.88 4.12
N LEU A 61 -12.49 5.94 3.18
CA LEU A 61 -11.98 4.61 3.48
C LEU A 61 -10.56 4.66 4.06
N ALA A 62 -9.67 5.45 3.45
CA ALA A 62 -8.31 5.65 3.93
C ALA A 62 -8.27 6.23 5.35
N LEU A 63 -9.08 7.24 5.63
CA LEU A 63 -9.20 7.85 6.96
C LEU A 63 -9.71 6.86 8.02
N GLY A 64 -10.50 5.87 7.62
CA GLY A 64 -10.88 4.76 8.50
C GLY A 64 -9.69 3.88 8.87
N GLN A 65 -8.87 3.51 7.88
CA GLN A 65 -7.71 2.63 8.06
C GLN A 65 -6.58 3.28 8.84
N VAL A 66 -6.23 4.54 8.54
CA VAL A 66 -5.06 5.23 9.13
C VAL A 66 -5.17 5.48 10.63
N LYS A 67 -6.36 5.31 11.23
CA LYS A 67 -6.53 5.41 12.70
C LYS A 67 -5.68 4.37 13.43
N HIS A 68 -5.46 3.21 12.82
CA HIS A 68 -4.72 2.09 13.40
C HIS A 68 -3.22 2.13 13.11
N TYR A 69 -2.74 3.14 12.39
CA TYR A 69 -1.33 3.26 12.01
C TYR A 69 -0.69 4.53 12.55
N GLN A 70 0.57 4.42 12.96
CA GLN A 70 1.49 5.53 13.18
C GLN A 70 2.13 5.97 11.86
N LEU A 71 2.60 7.22 11.86
CA LEU A 71 3.21 7.81 10.65
C LEU A 71 4.48 7.06 10.24
N ASN A 72 5.30 6.68 11.22
CA ASN A 72 6.53 5.92 11.00
C ASN A 72 6.26 4.49 10.49
N GLU A 73 5.18 3.84 10.94
CA GLU A 73 4.80 2.52 10.42
C GLU A 73 4.45 2.59 8.93
N LEU A 74 3.63 3.56 8.53
CA LEU A 74 3.30 3.77 7.11
C LEU A 74 4.53 4.10 6.27
N LEU A 75 5.45 4.92 6.80
CA LEU A 75 6.70 5.25 6.12
C LEU A 75 7.59 4.00 5.94
N ASN A 76 7.73 3.18 6.98
CA ASN A 76 8.48 1.93 6.92
C ASN A 76 7.88 0.98 5.88
N ILE A 77 6.55 0.86 5.82
CA ILE A 77 5.89 0.04 4.80
C ILE A 77 6.19 0.55 3.38
N ILE A 78 6.15 1.87 3.17
CA ILE A 78 6.48 2.47 1.87
C ILE A 78 7.94 2.18 1.48
N ASN A 79 8.87 2.23 2.44
CA ASN A 79 10.28 1.87 2.20
C ASN A 79 10.44 0.40 1.83
N HIS A 80 9.77 -0.52 2.53
CA HIS A 80 9.77 -1.94 2.16
C HIS A 80 9.22 -2.15 0.75
N CYS A 81 8.14 -1.46 0.37
CA CYS A 81 7.62 -1.51 -0.99
C CYS A 81 8.64 -1.02 -2.03
N ALA A 82 9.42 0.02 -1.73
CA ALA A 82 10.47 0.51 -2.63
C ALA A 82 11.62 -0.50 -2.79
N GLU A 83 12.04 -1.15 -1.70
CA GLU A 83 13.03 -2.23 -1.74
C GLU A 83 12.51 -3.44 -2.54
N THR A 84 11.24 -3.80 -2.38
CA THR A 84 10.60 -4.86 -3.14
C THR A 84 10.54 -4.51 -4.63
N ASP A 85 10.25 -3.27 -5.00
CA ASP A 85 10.24 -2.82 -6.40
C ASP A 85 11.63 -2.96 -7.03
N TYR A 86 12.68 -2.57 -6.30
CA TYR A 86 14.05 -2.78 -6.72
C TYR A 86 14.35 -4.27 -6.94
N LYS A 87 13.99 -5.14 -5.98
CA LYS A 87 14.17 -6.59 -6.08
C LYS A 87 13.42 -7.19 -7.27
N LEU A 88 12.17 -6.78 -7.52
CA LEU A 88 11.38 -7.26 -8.66
C LEU A 88 12.00 -6.92 -10.02
N LYS A 89 12.75 -5.81 -10.11
CA LYS A 89 13.37 -5.32 -11.35
C LYS A 89 14.78 -5.84 -11.57
N SER A 90 15.49 -6.21 -10.51
CA SER A 90 16.94 -6.50 -10.57
C SER A 90 17.33 -7.93 -10.16
N SER A 91 16.43 -8.69 -9.53
CA SER A 91 16.74 -10.01 -8.99
C SER A 91 16.42 -11.15 -9.95
N TYR A 92 17.18 -12.23 -9.84
CA TYR A 92 16.88 -13.54 -10.46
C TYR A 92 15.91 -14.39 -9.63
N ILE A 93 15.51 -13.92 -8.44
CA ILE A 93 14.53 -14.60 -7.59
C ILE A 93 13.15 -14.54 -8.24
N ASP A 94 12.36 -15.60 -8.05
CA ASP A 94 10.97 -15.66 -8.47
C ASP A 94 10.16 -14.42 -7.98
N LYS A 95 9.48 -13.75 -8.91
CA LYS A 95 8.76 -12.50 -8.65
C LYS A 95 7.57 -12.68 -7.72
N GLN A 96 6.91 -13.84 -7.77
CA GLN A 96 5.82 -14.17 -6.85
C GLN A 96 6.38 -14.34 -5.44
N LEU A 97 7.50 -15.07 -5.27
CA LEU A 97 8.16 -15.23 -3.98
C LEU A 97 8.57 -13.87 -3.38
N ILE A 98 9.12 -12.97 -4.18
CA ILE A 98 9.48 -11.61 -3.73
C ILE A 98 8.25 -10.88 -3.15
N LEU A 99 7.09 -11.00 -3.80
CA LEU A 99 5.85 -10.37 -3.34
C LEU A 99 5.27 -11.07 -2.09
N GLU A 100 5.33 -12.40 -2.02
CA GLU A 100 4.90 -13.17 -0.84
C GLU A 100 5.72 -12.80 0.41
N LEU A 101 7.03 -12.64 0.27
CA LEU A 101 7.91 -12.18 1.36
C LEU A 101 7.54 -10.77 1.84
N LEU A 102 7.19 -9.87 0.92
CA LEU A 102 6.72 -8.52 1.26
C LEU A 102 5.44 -8.61 2.11
N ILE A 103 4.45 -9.41 1.72
CA ILE A 103 3.18 -9.56 2.47
C ILE A 103 3.38 -10.19 3.85
N LEU A 104 4.35 -11.10 3.99
CA LEU A 104 4.71 -11.70 5.28
C LEU A 104 5.37 -10.70 6.23
N ALA A 105 6.17 -9.78 5.69
CA ALA A 105 6.86 -8.72 6.42
C ALA A 105 5.91 -7.60 6.91
N LEU A 106 4.81 -7.36 6.17
CA LEU A 106 3.72 -6.46 6.58
C LEU A 106 2.87 -7.04 7.73
#